data_AF-A0A958J2E2-F1
#
_entry.id   AF-A0A958J2E2-F1
#
_cell.length_a   1.000
_cell.length_b   1.000
_cell.length_c   1.000
_cell.angle_alpha   90.00
_cell.angle_beta   90.00
_cell.angle_gamma   90.00
#
_symmetry.space_group_name_H-M   'P 1'
#
loop_
_entity.id
_entity.type
_entity.pdbx_description
1 polymer ?
#
loop_
_entity_poly.entity_id
_entity_poly.type
_entity_poly.pdbx_seq_one_letter_code
_entity_poly.pdbx_strand_id
1 'polypeptide(L)'
;MSEESGFTLVEVVVVTVLIAILAAIAIPNFAQFKNRSYQAVVRSDYAHLKMALEAQADDPEVGLGNFIMANQIGPKVLPAPLDKVSLSPEVRLQTALKIELLGFLSVTLVQLSHEKLTETYRFLEINGVRTEQVF
;
A
#
# COMPACT_ATOMS: atom_id res chain seq x y z
N MET A 1 -2.03 56.06 24.41
CA MET A 1 -3.34 55.39 24.57
C MET A 1 -3.43 54.40 23.45
N SER A 2 -3.34 53.10 23.77
CA SER A 2 -3.38 52.03 22.78
C SER A 2 -4.85 51.76 22.46
N GLU A 3 -5.28 52.00 21.23
CA GLU A 3 -6.62 51.64 20.78
C GLU A 3 -6.72 50.11 20.73
N GLU A 4 -7.40 49.52 21.71
CA GLU A 4 -7.77 48.10 21.64
C GLU A 4 -8.93 47.95 20.66
N SER A 5 -8.61 47.64 19.41
CA SER A 5 -9.58 47.26 18.39
C SER A 5 -10.10 45.84 18.67
N GLY A 6 -11.32 45.75 19.20
CA GLY A 6 -12.03 44.47 19.39
C GLY A 6 -12.61 43.93 18.09
N PHE A 7 -12.58 42.59 17.93
CA PHE A 7 -13.23 41.88 16.83
C PHE A 7 -14.75 42.08 16.86
N THR A 8 -15.38 42.22 15.70
CA THR A 8 -16.85 42.29 15.65
C THR A 8 -17.45 40.88 15.70
N LEU A 9 -18.57 40.73 16.42
CA LEU A 9 -19.33 39.46 16.45
C LEU A 9 -19.74 39.01 15.05
N VAL A 10 -20.07 39.96 14.17
CA VAL A 10 -20.49 39.69 12.79
C VAL A 10 -19.36 39.06 11.98
N GLU A 11 -18.13 39.55 12.16
CA GLU A 11 -16.95 39.05 11.44
C GLU A 11 -16.66 37.59 11.79
N VAL A 12 -16.75 37.23 13.08
CA VAL A 12 -16.58 35.84 13.51
C VAL A 12 -17.68 34.94 12.95
N VAL A 13 -18.93 35.42 12.88
CA VAL A 13 -20.07 34.62 12.41
C VAL A 13 -19.96 34.32 10.91
N VAL A 14 -19.71 35.34 10.07
CA VAL A 14 -19.61 35.15 8.62
C VAL A 14 -18.43 34.24 8.26
N VAL A 15 -17.28 34.44 8.90
CA VAL A 15 -16.08 33.62 8.67
C VAL A 15 -16.33 32.15 9.05
N THR A 16 -16.98 31.91 10.19
CA THR A 16 -17.29 30.54 10.63
C THR A 16 -18.23 29.82 9.65
N VAL A 17 -19.23 30.53 9.11
CA VAL A 17 -20.16 29.95 8.10
C VAL A 17 -19.43 29.61 6.81
N LEU A 18 -18.52 30.47 6.32
CA LEU A 18 -17.74 30.19 5.11
C LEU A 18 -16.80 28.99 5.31
N ILE A 19 -16.09 28.92 6.44
CA ILE A 19 -15.21 27.79 6.77
C ILE A 19 -16.04 26.49 6.89
N ALA A 20 -17.25 26.54 7.45
CA ALA A 20 -18.13 25.38 7.54
C ALA A 20 -18.53 24.84 6.15
N ILE A 21 -18.83 25.71 5.19
CA ILE A 21 -19.14 25.31 3.80
C ILE A 21 -17.91 24.68 3.12
N LEU A 22 -16.73 25.29 3.26
CA LEU A 22 -15.49 24.75 2.69
C LEU A 22 -15.13 23.40 3.31
N ALA A 23 -15.26 23.28 4.63
CA ALA A 23 -14.96 22.04 5.36
C ALA A 23 -15.92 20.90 4.97
N ALA A 24 -17.21 21.21 4.75
CA ALA A 24 -18.20 20.21 4.34
C ALA A 24 -17.83 19.52 3.01
N ILE A 25 -17.19 20.23 2.08
CA ILE A 25 -16.73 19.67 0.80
C ILE A 25 -15.33 19.02 0.95
N ALA A 26 -14.43 19.67 1.70
CA ALA A 26 -13.05 19.24 1.83
C ALA A 26 -12.89 17.92 2.62
N ILE A 27 -13.62 17.75 3.72
CA ILE A 27 -13.52 16.58 4.62
C ILE A 27 -13.79 15.25 3.89
N PRO A 28 -14.92 15.06 3.16
CA PRO A 28 -15.18 13.79 2.47
C PRO A 28 -14.16 13.52 1.35
N ASN A 29 -13.71 14.56 0.63
CA ASN A 29 -12.71 14.41 -0.41
C ASN A 29 -11.35 14.00 0.17
N PHE A 30 -10.95 14.60 1.30
CA PHE A 30 -9.72 14.27 2.00
C PHE A 30 -9.69 12.80 2.47
N ALA A 31 -10.82 12.27 2.94
CA ALA A 31 -10.92 10.85 3.32
C ALA A 31 -10.66 9.92 2.13
N GLN A 32 -11.23 10.20 0.96
CA GLN A 32 -10.98 9.42 -0.25
C GLN A 32 -9.53 9.56 -0.74
N PHE A 33 -8.96 10.76 -0.69
CA PHE A 33 -7.57 10.99 -1.06
C PHE A 33 -6.62 10.16 -0.20
N LYS A 34 -6.85 10.10 1.12
CA LYS A 34 -6.07 9.24 2.02
C LYS A 34 -6.16 7.77 1.63
N ASN A 35 -7.35 7.25 1.34
CA ASN A 35 -7.50 5.85 0.91
C ASN A 35 -6.68 5.58 -0.37
N ARG A 36 -6.81 6.43 -1.40
CA ARG A 36 -6.02 6.31 -2.64
C ARG A 36 -4.52 6.35 -2.39
N SER A 37 -4.04 7.18 -1.45
CA SER A 37 -2.63 7.23 -1.10
C SER A 37 -2.14 5.91 -0.49
N TYR A 38 -2.93 5.28 0.40
CA TYR A 38 -2.60 3.98 0.96
C TYR A 38 -2.57 2.88 -0.12
N GLN A 39 -3.51 2.91 -1.07
CA GLN A 39 -3.49 2.00 -2.22
C GLN A 39 -2.24 2.17 -3.08
N ALA A 40 -1.80 3.41 -3.31
CA ALA A 40 -0.59 3.70 -4.06
C ALA A 40 0.66 3.13 -3.36
N VAL A 41 0.73 3.21 -2.03
CA VAL A 41 1.80 2.62 -1.22
C VAL A 41 1.84 1.10 -1.40
N VAL A 42 0.70 0.42 -1.25
CA VAL A 42 0.62 -1.05 -1.45
C VAL A 42 1.07 -1.47 -2.85
N ARG A 43 0.66 -0.74 -3.89
CA ARG A 43 1.06 -1.03 -5.28
C ARG A 43 2.55 -0.77 -5.53
N SER A 44 3.12 0.26 -4.92
CA SER A 44 4.56 0.54 -4.99
C SER A 44 5.37 -0.59 -4.35
N ASP A 45 4.95 -1.01 -3.16
CA ASP A 45 5.57 -2.11 -2.44
C ASP A 45 5.46 -3.44 -3.19
N TYR A 46 4.32 -3.70 -3.84
CA TYR A 46 4.17 -4.84 -4.73
C TYR A 46 5.19 -4.81 -5.88
N ALA A 47 5.43 -3.65 -6.51
CA ALA A 47 6.41 -3.55 -7.59
C ALA A 47 7.82 -3.89 -7.11
N HIS A 48 8.20 -3.43 -5.91
CA HIS A 48 9.49 -3.79 -5.30
C HIS A 48 9.59 -5.29 -5.01
N LEU A 49 8.53 -5.90 -4.47
CA LEU A 49 8.46 -7.35 -4.23
C LEU A 49 8.58 -8.15 -5.52
N LYS A 50 7.88 -7.72 -6.57
CA LYS A 50 7.92 -8.37 -7.87
C LYS A 50 9.34 -8.39 -8.42
N MET A 51 10.03 -7.26 -8.44
CA MET A 51 11.41 -7.19 -8.93
C MET A 51 12.34 -8.15 -8.19
N ALA A 52 12.17 -8.28 -6.87
CA ALA A 52 12.96 -9.20 -6.08
C ALA A 52 12.59 -10.67 -6.30
N LEU A 53 11.30 -10.99 -6.47
CA LEU A 53 10.84 -12.33 -6.85
C LEU A 53 11.34 -12.74 -8.24
N GLU A 54 11.44 -11.79 -9.16
CA GLU A 54 12.01 -12.02 -10.49
C GLU A 54 13.51 -12.24 -10.42
N ALA A 55 14.25 -11.35 -9.74
CA ALA A 55 15.69 -11.48 -9.55
C ALA A 55 16.08 -12.80 -8.86
N GLN A 56 15.22 -13.32 -7.98
CA GLN A 56 15.48 -14.56 -7.28
C GLN A 56 15.19 -15.81 -8.11
N ALA A 57 14.28 -15.72 -9.09
CA ALA A 57 13.96 -16.87 -9.93
C ALA A 57 15.12 -17.27 -10.86
N ASP A 58 16.01 -16.33 -11.18
CA ASP A 58 17.23 -16.57 -11.95
C ASP A 58 18.31 -17.31 -11.13
N ASP A 59 18.14 -17.44 -9.81
CA ASP A 59 19.08 -18.14 -8.93
C ASP A 59 18.67 -19.63 -8.75
N PRO A 60 19.44 -20.59 -9.28
CA PRO A 60 19.11 -22.00 -9.24
C PRO A 60 19.13 -22.63 -7.84
N GLU A 61 19.78 -22.01 -6.84
CA GLU A 61 19.83 -22.55 -5.46
C GLU A 61 18.58 -22.25 -4.64
N VAL A 62 17.78 -21.27 -5.09
CA VAL A 62 16.55 -20.82 -4.40
C VAL A 62 15.30 -21.22 -5.18
N GLY A 63 15.50 -22.04 -6.21
CA GLY A 63 14.47 -22.58 -7.08
C GLY A 63 13.39 -23.33 -6.33
N LEU A 64 12.15 -22.89 -6.54
CA LEU A 64 10.91 -23.61 -6.31
C LEU A 64 10.61 -23.94 -4.83
N GLY A 65 9.80 -23.10 -4.19
CA GLY A 65 8.91 -23.57 -3.11
C GLY A 65 9.25 -23.16 -1.68
N ASN A 66 10.05 -22.11 -1.45
CA ASN A 66 10.16 -21.55 -0.11
C ASN A 66 9.03 -20.56 0.16
N PHE A 67 7.98 -21.09 0.78
CA PHE A 67 6.81 -20.40 1.31
C PHE A 67 7.22 -19.28 2.28
N ILE A 68 6.86 -18.04 1.96
CA ILE A 68 6.82 -16.98 2.97
C ILE A 68 5.38 -16.89 3.49
N MET A 69 5.07 -17.66 4.54
CA MET A 69 3.90 -17.39 5.37
C MET A 69 4.23 -16.27 6.35
N ALA A 70 4.22 -15.02 5.87
CA ALA A 70 4.45 -13.86 6.71
C ALA A 70 3.16 -13.47 7.47
N ASN A 71 2.83 -14.22 8.52
CA ASN A 71 2.12 -13.63 9.65
C ASN A 71 3.11 -13.31 10.77
N GLN A 72 4.17 -12.57 10.45
CA GLN A 72 5.21 -12.14 11.39
C GLN A 72 5.09 -10.63 11.62
N ILE A 73 5.07 -10.28 12.89
CA ILE A 73 4.52 -9.08 13.49
C ILE A 73 5.60 -7.98 13.50
N GLY A 74 5.31 -6.80 12.93
CA GLY A 74 6.21 -5.64 12.91
C GLY A 74 6.93 -5.41 11.57
N PRO A 75 7.48 -4.19 11.33
CA PRO A 75 7.89 -3.76 10.00
C PRO A 75 9.09 -4.58 9.49
N LYS A 76 9.03 -4.92 8.20
CA LYS A 76 10.24 -4.91 7.36
C LYS A 76 11.31 -5.96 7.68
N VAL A 77 10.91 -7.23 7.78
CA VAL A 77 11.86 -8.33 7.54
C VAL A 77 11.13 -9.40 6.74
N LEU A 78 11.39 -9.44 5.44
CA LEU A 78 11.00 -10.60 4.66
C LEU A 78 12.05 -11.69 4.91
N PRO A 79 11.65 -12.95 5.14
CA PRO A 79 12.60 -14.02 5.23
C PRO A 79 13.36 -14.17 3.91
N ALA A 80 14.60 -14.66 3.97
CA ALA A 80 15.37 -15.00 2.79
C ALA A 80 14.51 -15.90 1.88
N PRO A 81 14.45 -15.61 0.57
CA PRO A 81 15.37 -14.78 -0.20
C PRO A 81 15.00 -13.30 -0.42
N LEU A 82 13.91 -12.82 0.19
CA LEU A 82 13.44 -11.43 -0.04
C LEU A 82 13.93 -10.44 1.03
N ASP A 83 14.97 -10.79 1.80
CA ASP A 83 15.52 -10.02 2.93
C ASP A 83 15.95 -8.59 2.54
N LYS A 84 16.30 -8.38 1.27
CA LYS A 84 16.70 -7.08 0.72
C LYS A 84 15.53 -6.17 0.34
N VAL A 85 14.29 -6.66 0.36
CA VAL A 85 13.11 -5.85 0.04
C VAL A 85 12.57 -5.19 1.29
N SER A 86 12.62 -3.86 1.28
CA SER A 86 11.97 -3.04 2.29
C SER A 86 10.53 -2.74 1.89
N LEU A 87 9.57 -3.20 2.69
CA LEU A 87 8.18 -2.73 2.61
C LEU A 87 7.97 -1.47 3.43
N SER A 88 6.94 -0.72 3.07
CA SER A 88 6.46 0.41 3.86
C SER A 88 5.98 -0.10 5.24
N PRO A 89 6.19 0.66 6.33
CA PRO A 89 5.87 0.19 7.70
C PRO A 89 4.42 -0.27 7.88
N GLU A 90 3.50 0.32 7.11
CA GLU A 90 2.07 0.07 7.19
C GLU A 90 1.61 -1.10 6.30
N VAL A 91 2.49 -1.65 5.46
CA VAL A 91 2.16 -2.73 4.52
C VAL A 91 2.67 -4.07 5.04
N ARG A 92 1.77 -5.05 5.05
CA ARG A 92 2.00 -6.42 5.49
C ARG A 92 1.95 -7.36 4.30
N LEU A 93 3.01 -8.13 4.10
CA LEU A 93 3.00 -9.26 3.17
C LEU A 93 2.27 -10.43 3.82
N GLN A 94 1.20 -10.93 3.21
CA GLN A 94 0.51 -12.13 3.67
C GLN A 94 1.02 -13.37 2.94
N THR A 95 1.29 -13.25 1.64
CA THR A 95 1.75 -14.37 0.79
C THR A 95 2.52 -13.83 -0.40
N ALA A 96 3.63 -14.47 -0.76
CA ALA A 96 4.30 -14.29 -2.04
C ALA A 96 4.69 -15.67 -2.57
N LEU A 97 4.36 -15.96 -3.83
CA LEU A 97 4.61 -17.22 -4.49
C LEU A 97 4.94 -16.97 -5.94
N LYS A 98 6.04 -17.53 -6.43
CA LYS A 98 6.37 -17.58 -7.85
C LYS A 98 6.58 -19.04 -8.25
N ILE A 99 5.97 -19.44 -9.36
CA ILE A 99 6.09 -20.77 -9.95
C ILE A 99 6.50 -20.59 -11.41
N GLU A 100 7.55 -21.28 -11.82
CA GLU A 100 7.94 -21.37 -13.22
C GLU A 100 7.84 -22.83 -13.68
N LEU A 101 7.07 -23.04 -14.74
CA LEU A 101 6.77 -24.33 -15.34
C LEU A 101 7.43 -24.37 -16.71
N LEU A 102 8.33 -25.34 -16.87
CA LEU A 102 8.91 -25.72 -18.16
C LEU A 102 9.59 -24.56 -18.92
N GLY A 103 9.99 -23.50 -18.20
CA GLY A 103 10.66 -22.32 -18.75
C GLY A 103 9.80 -21.38 -19.61
N PHE A 104 8.50 -21.66 -19.79
CA PHE A 104 7.62 -20.83 -20.62
C PHE A 104 6.36 -20.34 -19.89
N LEU A 105 6.01 -20.96 -18.76
CA LEU A 105 4.83 -20.59 -17.97
C LEU A 105 5.29 -20.08 -16.61
N SER A 106 5.18 -18.77 -16.36
CA SER A 106 5.43 -18.17 -15.05
C SER A 106 4.13 -17.71 -14.42
N VAL A 107 3.94 -18.03 -13.14
CA VAL A 107 2.81 -17.59 -12.33
C VAL A 107 3.34 -16.98 -11.05
N THR A 108 3.04 -15.72 -10.81
CA THR A 108 3.42 -14.98 -9.60
C THR A 108 2.16 -14.53 -8.87
N LEU A 109 2.04 -14.90 -7.60
CA LEU A 109 0.96 -14.51 -6.70
C LEU A 109 1.56 -13.73 -5.54
N VAL A 110 1.07 -12.52 -5.27
CA VAL A 110 1.45 -11.72 -4.11
C VAL A 110 0.20 -11.18 -3.43
N GLN A 111 0.09 -11.35 -2.13
CA GLN A 111 -1.02 -10.86 -1.31
C GLN A 111 -0.47 -9.91 -0.24
N LEU A 112 -0.96 -8.66 -0.27
CA LEU A 112 -0.59 -7.57 0.63
C LEU A 112 -1.83 -7.07 1.38
N SER A 113 -1.65 -6.58 2.61
CA SER A 113 -2.67 -5.81 3.33
C SER A 113 -2.03 -4.60 3.97
N HIS A 114 -2.78 -3.50 4.06
CA HIS A 114 -2.32 -2.27 4.70
C HIS A 114 -2.99 -2.15 6.07
N GLU A 115 -2.26 -1.78 7.12
CA GLU A 115 -2.78 -1.74 8.50
C GLU A 115 -4.02 -0.85 8.66
N LYS A 116 -4.08 0.25 7.89
CA LYS A 116 -5.21 1.19 7.88
C LYS A 116 -6.30 0.87 6.85
N LEU A 117 -6.12 -0.15 6.01
CA LEU A 117 -7.15 -0.61 5.07
C LEU A 117 -7.73 -1.93 5.58
N THR A 118 -9.06 -2.07 5.54
CA THR A 118 -9.71 -3.36 5.83
C THR A 118 -9.48 -4.36 4.69
N GLU A 119 -9.14 -3.85 3.51
CA GLU A 119 -8.99 -4.63 2.29
C GLU A 119 -7.64 -5.35 2.17
N THR A 120 -7.66 -6.51 1.53
CA THR A 120 -6.47 -7.26 1.12
C THR A 120 -6.32 -7.20 -0.40
N TYR A 121 -5.11 -6.84 -0.85
CA TYR A 121 -4.75 -6.73 -2.26
C TYR A 121 -4.06 -8.01 -2.70
N ARG A 122 -4.63 -8.69 -3.69
CA ARG A 122 -4.03 -9.86 -4.34
C ARG A 122 -3.63 -9.50 -5.76
N PHE A 123 -2.37 -9.70 -6.06
CA PHE A 123 -1.80 -9.54 -7.37
C PHE A 123 -1.49 -10.93 -7.91
N LEU A 124 -2.12 -11.30 -9.02
CA LEU A 124 -1.85 -12.51 -9.77
C LEU A 124 -1.28 -12.12 -11.12
N GLU A 125 -0.08 -12.57 -11.42
CA GLU A 125 0.57 -12.36 -12.70
C GLU A 125 0.82 -13.71 -13.37
N ILE A 126 0.40 -13.85 -14.62
CA ILE A 126 0.60 -15.06 -15.43
C ILE A 126 1.30 -14.63 -16.72
N ASN A 127 2.51 -15.13 -16.96
CA ASN A 127 3.31 -14.79 -18.14
C ASN A 127 3.42 -13.27 -18.39
N GLY A 128 3.61 -12.49 -17.33
CA GLY A 128 3.67 -11.02 -17.41
C GLY A 128 2.31 -10.30 -17.41
N VAL A 129 1.19 -11.03 -17.54
CA VAL A 129 -0.16 -10.45 -17.50
C VAL A 129 -0.62 -10.33 -16.04
N ARG A 130 -0.64 -9.10 -15.54
CA ARG A 130 -1.04 -8.78 -14.15
C ARG A 130 -2.55 -8.58 -14.01
N THR A 131 -3.11 -9.23 -13.01
CA THR A 131 -4.48 -9.04 -12.49
C THR A 131 -4.40 -8.63 -11.02
N GLU A 132 -5.11 -7.58 -10.64
CA GLU A 132 -5.26 -7.12 -9.26
C GLU A 132 -6.69 -7.39 -8.79
N GLN A 133 -6.85 -8.00 -7.62
CA GLN A 133 -8.14 -8.19 -6.97
C GLN A 133 -8.06 -7.71 -5.53
N VAL A 134 -9.10 -6.99 -5.11
CA VAL A 134 -9.24 -6.40 -3.78
C VAL A 134 -10.34 -7.15 -3.05
N PHE A 135 -10.04 -7.67 -1.87
CA PHE A 135 -10.93 -8.49 -1.03
C PHE A 135 -11.24 -7.79 0.29
#